data_AF-A0AAE0ZT95-F1
#
_entry.id   AF-A0AAE0ZT95-F1
#
_cell.length_a   1.000
_cell.length_b   1.000
_cell.length_c   1.000
_cell.angle_alpha   90.00
_cell.angle_beta   90.00
_cell.angle_gamma   90.00
#
_symmetry.space_group_name_H-M   'P 1'
#
loop_
_entity.id
_entity.type
_entity.pdbx_description
1 polymer ?
#
loop_
_entity_poly.entity_id
_entity_poly.type
_entity_poly.pdbx_seq_one_letter_code
_entity_poly.pdbx_strand_id
1 'polypeptide(L)'
;MRGVFNLRPQLPPPSSVWNPEVVLTFLKSWSPAATLSLPQLSMKLLMLMLLATGQRGQSMMHCCIKNMTVKHSRVYFHMRQLLKTSRPGAHVDKLIVCAYPVDRRLCPVLYIKEYLKRTKLWRQSDQFFVQCAKPYKGVSRDTIRRWTKQVLRLSGVDTVRFKAHSTRAAATSLADFRHVPMDTILKFAGWKSSSTFARYYKRPLMADSESRFCHAVLTSTR
;
A
#
# COMPACT_ATOMS: atom_id res chain seq x y z
N MET A 1 40.61 9.78 -18.55
CA MET A 1 39.15 10.07 -18.56
C MET A 1 38.74 10.52 -17.16
N ARG A 2 38.24 11.75 -16.97
CA ARG A 2 37.68 12.18 -15.68
C ARG A 2 36.30 11.53 -15.52
N GLY A 3 36.09 10.84 -14.40
CA GLY A 3 34.84 10.14 -14.11
C GLY A 3 33.65 11.10 -14.07
N VAL A 4 32.51 10.65 -14.63
CA VAL A 4 31.25 11.40 -14.61
C VAL A 4 30.80 11.57 -13.16
N PHE A 5 30.78 12.80 -12.66
CA PHE A 5 30.30 13.12 -11.32
C PHE A 5 28.81 12.82 -11.21
N ASN A 6 28.42 11.91 -10.31
CA ASN A 6 27.03 11.55 -10.12
C ASN A 6 26.28 12.68 -9.40
N LEU A 7 25.60 13.53 -10.16
CA LEU A 7 24.80 14.66 -9.66
C LEU A 7 23.62 14.23 -8.76
N ARG A 8 23.29 12.94 -8.71
CA ARG A 8 22.21 12.38 -7.87
C ARG A 8 22.70 11.11 -7.17
N PRO A 9 23.55 11.23 -6.14
CA PRO A 9 23.94 10.09 -5.33
C PRO A 9 22.70 9.44 -4.69
N GLN A 10 22.73 8.12 -4.50
CA GLN A 10 21.67 7.42 -3.80
C GLN A 10 21.73 7.83 -2.32
N LEU A 11 20.79 8.68 -1.89
CA LEU A 11 20.67 9.06 -0.50
C LEU A 11 20.35 7.83 0.37
N PRO A 12 20.85 7.78 1.63
CA PRO A 12 20.42 6.77 2.57
C PRO A 12 18.89 6.77 2.67
N PRO A 13 18.24 5.61 2.82
CA PRO A 13 16.81 5.56 3.09
C PRO A 13 16.50 6.43 4.30
N PRO A 14 15.38 7.18 4.30
CA PRO A 14 15.04 8.04 5.43
C PRO A 14 15.04 7.23 6.74
N SER A 15 15.60 7.83 7.79
CA SER A 15 15.76 7.21 9.12
C SER A 15 14.42 6.83 9.77
N SER A 16 13.34 7.51 9.37
CA SER A 16 11.97 7.27 9.81
C SER A 16 11.02 7.15 8.61
N VAL A 17 9.80 6.69 8.88
CA VAL A 17 8.73 6.60 7.88
C VAL A 17 7.47 7.28 8.39
N TRP A 18 6.69 7.91 7.53
CA TRP A 18 5.41 8.55 7.87
C TRP A 18 4.42 7.57 8.54
N ASN A 19 3.58 8.06 9.46
CA ASN A 19 2.56 7.25 10.15
C ASN A 19 1.36 6.96 9.22
N PRO A 20 1.02 5.68 8.93
CA PRO A 20 -0.14 5.34 8.11
C PRO A 20 -1.49 5.83 8.63
N GLU A 21 -1.62 6.12 9.93
CA GLU A 21 -2.87 6.60 10.52
C GLU A 21 -3.33 7.93 9.92
N VAL A 22 -2.41 8.83 9.56
CA VAL A 22 -2.73 10.10 8.89
C VAL A 22 -3.45 9.83 7.56
N VAL A 23 -2.94 8.89 6.76
CA VAL A 23 -3.59 8.48 5.51
C VAL A 23 -4.90 7.75 5.78
N LEU A 24 -4.96 6.84 6.76
CA LEU A 24 -6.19 6.11 7.07
C LEU A 24 -7.30 7.07 7.50
N THR A 25 -7.00 8.07 8.32
CA THR A 25 -7.94 9.13 8.72
C THR A 25 -8.40 9.94 7.51
N PHE A 26 -7.48 10.36 6.64
CA PHE A 26 -7.84 11.03 5.39
C PHE A 26 -8.77 10.15 4.53
N LEU A 27 -8.45 8.87 4.34
CA LEU A 27 -9.24 7.93 3.55
C LEU A 27 -10.63 7.73 4.15
N LYS A 28 -10.84 7.83 5.46
CA LYS A 28 -12.19 7.77 6.06
C LYS A 28 -13.12 8.88 5.55
N SER A 29 -12.59 10.05 5.21
CA SER A 29 -13.39 11.16 4.66
C SER A 29 -13.94 10.86 3.27
N TRP A 30 -13.29 9.97 2.51
CA TRP A 30 -13.75 9.52 1.19
C TRP A 30 -14.80 8.40 1.31
N SER A 31 -15.94 8.74 1.86
CA SER A 31 -17.05 7.84 2.17
C SER A 31 -18.39 8.54 1.89
N PRO A 32 -19.44 7.82 1.49
CA PRO A 32 -19.50 6.38 1.16
C PRO A 32 -18.90 6.04 -0.21
N ALA A 33 -18.72 4.75 -0.52
CA ALA A 33 -18.08 4.32 -1.78
C ALA A 33 -18.85 4.72 -3.04
N ALA A 34 -20.19 4.75 -2.97
CA ALA A 34 -21.07 5.03 -4.10
C ALA A 34 -20.99 6.49 -4.59
N THR A 35 -20.70 7.45 -3.70
CA THR A 35 -20.67 8.88 -4.02
C THR A 35 -19.33 9.34 -4.59
N LEU A 36 -18.28 8.52 -4.46
CA LEU A 36 -16.94 8.89 -4.94
C LEU A 36 -16.91 8.99 -6.47
N SER A 37 -16.12 9.92 -7.00
CA SER A 37 -15.73 9.86 -8.41
C SER A 37 -14.89 8.59 -8.66
N LEU A 38 -14.90 8.07 -9.90
CA LEU A 38 -14.12 6.87 -10.24
C LEU A 38 -12.61 7.06 -9.97
N PRO A 39 -11.98 8.22 -10.24
CA PRO A 39 -10.59 8.47 -9.85
C PRO A 39 -10.37 8.40 -8.34
N GLN A 40 -11.23 9.03 -7.53
CA GLN A 40 -11.12 8.98 -6.06
C GLN A 40 -11.31 7.55 -5.54
N LEU A 41 -12.30 6.82 -6.05
CA LEU A 41 -12.53 5.41 -5.72
C LEU A 41 -11.30 4.57 -6.05
N SER A 42 -10.70 4.76 -7.23
CA SER A 42 -9.49 4.03 -7.67
C SER A 42 -8.30 4.32 -6.77
N MET A 43 -8.05 5.60 -6.46
CA MET A 43 -6.97 6.03 -5.58
C MET A 43 -7.15 5.52 -4.15
N LYS A 44 -8.37 5.62 -3.61
CA LYS A 44 -8.73 5.08 -2.30
C LYS A 44 -8.42 3.60 -2.21
N LEU A 45 -8.97 2.85 -3.16
CA LEU A 45 -8.85 1.40 -3.19
C LEU A 45 -7.40 0.96 -3.34
N LEU A 46 -6.64 1.61 -4.24
CA LEU A 46 -5.21 1.36 -4.39
C LEU A 46 -4.47 1.56 -3.08
N MET A 47 -4.70 2.68 -2.38
CA MET A 47 -4.01 2.97 -1.14
C MET A 47 -4.37 1.98 -0.03
N LEU A 48 -5.66 1.64 0.11
CA LEU A 48 -6.12 0.61 1.06
C LEU A 48 -5.47 -0.75 0.78
N MET A 49 -5.41 -1.18 -0.49
CA MET A 49 -4.76 -2.44 -0.85
C MET A 49 -3.26 -2.43 -0.55
N LEU A 50 -2.56 -1.32 -0.85
CA LEU A 50 -1.13 -1.19 -0.54
C LEU A 50 -0.86 -1.26 0.97
N LEU A 51 -1.67 -0.55 1.78
CA LEU A 51 -1.53 -0.53 3.23
C LEU A 51 -1.92 -1.87 3.87
N ALA A 52 -3.02 -2.48 3.45
CA ALA A 52 -3.51 -3.74 4.03
C ALA A 52 -2.63 -4.96 3.69
N THR A 53 -1.88 -4.90 2.59
CA THR A 53 -1.07 -6.04 2.13
C THR A 53 0.43 -5.84 2.30
N GLY A 54 0.90 -4.60 2.50
CA GLY A 54 2.33 -4.28 2.51
C GLY A 54 3.03 -4.60 1.18
N GLN A 55 2.28 -4.76 0.09
CA GLN A 55 2.85 -5.13 -1.21
C GLN A 55 3.41 -3.94 -1.99
N ARG A 56 4.23 -4.22 -3.00
CA ARG A 56 4.77 -3.18 -3.88
C ARG A 56 3.69 -2.69 -4.85
N GLY A 57 3.82 -1.44 -5.34
CA GLY A 57 2.94 -0.91 -6.38
C GLY A 57 2.90 -1.77 -7.65
N GLN A 58 4.00 -2.43 -8.01
CA GLN A 58 4.03 -3.35 -9.14
C GLN A 58 3.08 -4.56 -8.95
N SER A 59 2.92 -5.06 -7.72
CA SER A 59 1.97 -6.15 -7.45
C SER A 59 0.54 -5.74 -7.79
N MET A 60 0.17 -4.48 -7.52
CA MET A 60 -1.17 -3.94 -7.83
C MET A 60 -1.44 -3.83 -9.33
N MET A 61 -0.39 -3.57 -10.13
CA MET A 61 -0.49 -3.55 -11.59
C MET A 61 -0.74 -4.96 -12.16
N HIS A 62 -0.21 -5.99 -11.52
CA HIS A 62 -0.32 -7.39 -11.95
C HIS A 62 -1.57 -8.10 -11.44
N CYS A 63 -2.34 -7.48 -10.55
CA CYS A 63 -3.67 -7.97 -10.19
C CYS A 63 -4.55 -8.04 -11.43
N CYS A 64 -5.21 -9.18 -11.64
CA CYS A 64 -6.04 -9.45 -12.81
C CYS A 64 -7.41 -9.97 -12.37
N ILE A 65 -8.48 -9.48 -13.01
CA ILE A 65 -9.86 -9.88 -12.67
C ILE A 65 -10.16 -11.34 -13.03
N LYS A 66 -9.55 -11.89 -14.09
CA LYS A 66 -9.72 -13.30 -14.48
C LYS A 66 -9.12 -14.27 -13.47
N ASN A 67 -8.14 -13.79 -12.70
CA ASN A 67 -7.42 -14.56 -11.68
C ASN A 67 -7.79 -14.13 -10.27
N MET A 68 -9.02 -13.64 -10.09
CA MET A 68 -9.50 -13.14 -8.82
C MET A 68 -10.61 -14.03 -8.29
N THR A 69 -10.54 -14.38 -7.01
CA THR A 69 -11.61 -15.08 -6.29
C THR A 69 -12.15 -14.16 -5.21
N VAL A 70 -13.42 -13.78 -5.34
CA VAL A 70 -14.13 -12.93 -4.37
C VAL A 70 -14.93 -13.83 -3.44
N LYS A 71 -14.56 -13.86 -2.15
CA LYS A 71 -15.36 -14.46 -1.08
C LYS A 71 -16.05 -13.38 -0.25
N HIS A 72 -16.87 -13.79 0.73
CA HIS A 72 -17.60 -12.85 1.59
C HIS A 72 -16.66 -11.90 2.35
N SER A 73 -15.62 -12.44 3.00
CA SER A 73 -14.70 -11.70 3.87
C SER A 73 -13.30 -11.48 3.30
N ARG A 74 -12.98 -12.06 2.14
CA ARG A 74 -11.63 -12.01 1.54
C ARG A 74 -11.69 -12.01 0.02
N VAL A 75 -10.74 -11.32 -0.60
CA VAL A 75 -10.48 -11.37 -2.04
C VAL A 75 -9.07 -11.89 -2.27
N TYR A 76 -8.94 -12.84 -3.19
CA TYR A 76 -7.67 -13.44 -3.58
C TYR A 76 -7.35 -13.01 -5.01
N PHE A 77 -6.13 -12.52 -5.26
CA PHE A 77 -5.59 -12.37 -6.60
C PHE A 77 -4.46 -13.36 -6.81
N HIS A 78 -4.63 -14.30 -7.73
CA HIS A 78 -3.62 -15.27 -8.10
C HIS A 78 -2.62 -14.61 -9.05
N MET A 79 -1.38 -14.46 -8.59
CA MET A 79 -0.33 -13.81 -9.36
C MET A 79 0.22 -14.85 -10.36
N ARG A 80 0.09 -14.60 -11.67
CA ARG A 80 0.66 -15.49 -12.70
C ARG A 80 2.02 -15.02 -13.22
N GLN A 81 2.39 -13.77 -12.93
CA GLN A 81 3.66 -13.20 -13.38
C GLN A 81 4.69 -13.23 -12.27
N LEU A 82 5.95 -13.50 -12.65
CA LEU A 82 7.09 -13.40 -11.76
C LEU A 82 7.18 -11.98 -11.21
N LEU A 83 6.91 -11.83 -9.91
CA LEU A 83 7.19 -10.60 -9.18
C LEU A 83 8.71 -10.50 -8.97
N LYS A 84 9.22 -9.31 -8.64
CA LYS A 84 10.64 -9.13 -8.29
C LYS A 84 11.11 -10.05 -7.14
N THR A 85 10.17 -10.61 -6.37
CA THR A 85 10.43 -11.58 -5.29
C THR A 85 10.26 -13.03 -5.71
N SER A 86 9.80 -13.32 -6.93
CA SER A 86 9.67 -14.68 -7.44
C SER A 86 11.06 -15.22 -7.79
N ARG A 87 11.34 -16.44 -7.31
CA ARG A 87 12.53 -17.25 -7.64
C ARG A 87 12.05 -18.68 -7.95
N PRO A 88 12.83 -19.51 -8.66
CA PRO A 88 12.53 -20.94 -8.76
C PRO A 88 12.27 -21.53 -7.36
N GLY A 89 11.10 -22.16 -7.15
CA GLY A 89 10.69 -22.74 -5.87
C GLY A 89 10.15 -21.77 -4.80
N ALA A 90 10.05 -20.47 -5.07
CA ALA A 90 9.46 -19.50 -4.14
C ALA A 90 8.65 -18.42 -4.89
N HIS A 91 7.35 -18.66 -5.00
CA HIS A 91 6.40 -17.80 -5.69
C HIS A 91 5.39 -17.24 -4.69
N VAL A 92 5.06 -15.94 -4.79
CA VAL A 92 3.94 -15.37 -4.02
C VAL A 92 2.67 -15.76 -4.75
N ASP A 93 2.10 -16.91 -4.41
CA ASP A 93 0.99 -17.52 -5.16
C ASP A 93 -0.27 -16.65 -5.22
N LYS A 94 -0.54 -15.92 -4.15
CA LYS A 94 -1.74 -15.09 -4.06
C LYS A 94 -1.55 -13.86 -3.19
N LEU A 95 -2.07 -12.73 -3.67
CA LEU A 95 -2.34 -11.56 -2.86
C LEU A 95 -3.69 -11.74 -2.16
N ILE A 96 -3.71 -11.59 -0.84
CA ILE A 96 -4.92 -11.71 -0.03
C ILE A 96 -5.31 -10.32 0.46
N VAL A 97 -6.55 -9.91 0.18
CA VAL A 97 -7.15 -8.68 0.69
C VAL A 97 -8.31 -9.06 1.60
N CYS A 98 -8.20 -8.71 2.88
CA CYS A 98 -9.21 -9.00 3.89
C CYS A 98 -10.24 -7.87 3.99
N ALA A 99 -11.49 -8.23 4.28
CA ALA A 99 -12.52 -7.28 4.68
C ALA A 99 -12.18 -6.70 6.05
N TYR A 100 -12.61 -5.46 6.29
CA TYR A 100 -12.48 -4.80 7.58
C TYR A 100 -13.88 -4.38 8.07
N PRO A 101 -14.60 -5.27 8.77
CA PRO A 101 -15.98 -5.01 9.17
C PRO A 101 -16.09 -3.93 10.25
N VAL A 102 -15.03 -3.75 11.06
CA VAL A 102 -14.98 -2.77 12.16
C VAL A 102 -15.23 -1.34 11.67
N ASP A 103 -14.69 -0.96 10.51
CA ASP A 103 -15.00 0.32 9.88
C ASP A 103 -15.18 0.14 8.37
N ARG A 104 -16.44 0.13 7.93
CA ARG A 104 -16.80 -0.04 6.51
C ARG A 104 -16.19 1.02 5.61
N ARG A 105 -15.86 2.22 6.13
CA ARG A 105 -15.21 3.30 5.38
C ARG A 105 -13.77 2.94 4.98
N LEU A 106 -13.16 1.98 5.67
CA LEU A 106 -11.81 1.48 5.38
C LEU A 106 -11.81 0.05 4.82
N CYS A 107 -12.97 -0.57 4.62
CA CYS A 107 -13.08 -1.97 4.20
C CYS A 107 -12.67 -2.18 2.74
N PRO A 108 -11.48 -2.74 2.43
CA PRO A 108 -11.01 -2.83 1.05
C PRO A 108 -11.94 -3.69 0.19
N VAL A 109 -12.48 -4.79 0.73
CA VAL A 109 -13.41 -5.68 0.02
C VAL A 109 -14.70 -4.97 -0.42
N LEU A 110 -15.22 -4.04 0.40
CA LEU A 110 -16.38 -3.23 0.04
C LEU A 110 -16.06 -2.33 -1.17
N TYR A 111 -14.92 -1.63 -1.12
CA TYR A 111 -14.47 -0.77 -2.22
C TYR A 111 -14.10 -1.57 -3.48
N ILE A 112 -13.58 -2.79 -3.35
CA ILE A 112 -13.34 -3.72 -4.47
C ILE A 112 -14.66 -4.03 -5.19
N LYS A 113 -15.69 -4.44 -4.45
CA LYS A 113 -17.00 -4.78 -5.02
C LYS A 113 -17.61 -3.60 -5.77
N GLU A 114 -17.56 -2.41 -5.17
CA GLU A 114 -18.08 -1.19 -5.80
C GLU A 114 -17.29 -0.82 -7.07
N TYR A 115 -15.96 -0.91 -7.02
CA TYR A 115 -15.11 -0.62 -8.18
C TYR A 115 -15.38 -1.60 -9.34
N LEU A 116 -15.51 -2.89 -9.07
CA LEU A 116 -15.83 -3.90 -10.08
C LEU A 116 -17.21 -3.65 -10.69
N LYS A 117 -18.22 -3.31 -9.87
CA LYS A 117 -19.56 -2.95 -10.34
C LYS A 117 -19.50 -1.79 -11.33
N ARG A 118 -18.79 -0.72 -10.99
CA ARG A 118 -18.70 0.51 -11.81
C ARG A 118 -17.87 0.36 -13.07
N THR A 119 -16.90 -0.55 -13.10
CA THR A 119 -15.99 -0.75 -14.24
C THR A 119 -16.41 -1.88 -15.18
N LYS A 120 -17.42 -2.69 -14.80
CA LYS A 120 -17.80 -3.92 -15.51
C LYS A 120 -18.07 -3.74 -17.00
N LEU A 121 -18.82 -2.70 -17.38
CA LEU A 121 -19.38 -2.57 -18.74
C LEU A 121 -18.41 -1.97 -19.77
N TRP A 122 -17.42 -1.19 -19.35
CA TRP A 122 -16.61 -0.37 -20.26
C TRP A 122 -15.11 -0.64 -20.18
N ARG A 123 -14.65 -1.50 -19.25
CA ARG A 123 -13.23 -1.85 -19.14
C ARG A 123 -12.72 -2.52 -20.42
N GLN A 124 -11.51 -2.18 -20.84
CA GLN A 124 -10.85 -2.79 -22.02
C GLN A 124 -9.62 -3.62 -21.64
N SER A 125 -9.50 -4.01 -20.37
CA SER A 125 -8.37 -4.77 -19.87
C SER A 125 -8.78 -5.67 -18.71
N ASP A 126 -8.10 -6.81 -18.64
CA ASP A 126 -8.20 -7.76 -17.53
C ASP A 126 -7.41 -7.30 -16.28
N GLN A 127 -6.55 -6.28 -16.39
CA GLN A 127 -5.89 -5.70 -15.22
C GLN A 127 -6.94 -5.15 -14.26
N PHE A 128 -6.77 -5.38 -12.96
CA PHE A 128 -7.73 -4.98 -11.94
C PHE A 128 -8.00 -3.48 -12.00
N PHE A 129 -6.95 -2.66 -11.89
CA PHE A 129 -7.05 -1.21 -12.06
C PHE A 129 -6.97 -0.82 -13.54
N VAL A 130 -7.96 -0.04 -13.97
CA VAL A 130 -8.03 0.55 -15.31
C VAL A 130 -7.98 2.07 -15.25
N GLN A 131 -7.55 2.69 -16.34
CA GLN A 131 -7.59 4.14 -16.53
C GLN A 131 -9.04 4.64 -16.38
N CYS A 132 -9.21 5.80 -15.73
CA CYS A 132 -10.53 6.39 -15.49
C CYS A 132 -11.08 7.17 -16.70
N ALA A 133 -10.31 7.25 -17.79
CA ALA A 133 -10.67 7.88 -19.04
C ALA A 133 -10.37 6.93 -20.20
N LYS A 134 -10.97 7.19 -21.36
CA LYS A 134 -10.67 6.46 -22.60
C LYS A 134 -9.14 6.44 -22.83
N PRO A 135 -8.55 5.31 -23.23
CA PRO A 135 -9.20 4.09 -23.72
C PRO A 135 -9.62 3.07 -22.64
N TYR A 136 -9.65 3.41 -21.35
CA TYR A 136 -10.02 2.47 -20.27
C TYR A 136 -9.17 1.19 -20.23
N LYS A 137 -7.92 1.30 -20.69
CA LYS A 137 -6.90 0.24 -20.63
C LYS A 137 -6.40 0.09 -19.19
N GLY A 138 -5.67 -0.98 -18.93
CA GLY A 138 -5.06 -1.19 -17.63
C GLY A 138 -4.02 -0.11 -17.29
N VAL A 139 -3.86 0.18 -16.01
CA VAL A 139 -2.97 1.26 -15.56
C VAL A 139 -1.50 0.86 -15.63
N SER A 140 -0.65 1.80 -16.00
CA SER A 140 0.81 1.62 -15.96
C SER A 140 1.37 1.73 -14.53
N ARG A 141 2.61 1.26 -14.35
CA ARG A 141 3.39 1.43 -13.12
C ARG A 141 3.47 2.89 -12.68
N ASP A 142 3.65 3.81 -13.63
CA ASP A 142 3.75 5.24 -13.33
C ASP A 142 2.41 5.82 -12.89
N THR A 143 1.30 5.28 -13.39
CA THR A 143 -0.03 5.66 -12.91
C THR A 143 -0.27 5.22 -11.47
N ILE A 144 0.06 3.98 -11.13
CA ILE A 144 0.03 3.50 -9.74
C ILE A 144 0.89 4.38 -8.83
N ARG A 145 2.12 4.70 -9.26
CA ARG A 145 3.03 5.58 -8.51
C ARG A 145 2.43 6.98 -8.31
N ARG A 146 1.85 7.57 -9.36
CA ARG A 146 1.25 8.91 -9.34
C ARG A 146 0.05 8.96 -8.40
N TRP A 147 -0.87 8.01 -8.52
CA TRP A 147 -2.03 7.88 -7.63
C TRP A 147 -1.62 7.72 -6.17
N THR A 148 -0.65 6.85 -5.89
CA THR A 148 -0.12 6.67 -4.53
C THR A 148 0.46 7.99 -3.99
N LYS A 149 1.30 8.68 -4.78
CA LYS A 149 1.88 9.98 -4.38
C LYS A 149 0.80 11.05 -4.19
N GLN A 150 -0.25 11.05 -5.00
CA GLN A 150 -1.35 11.97 -4.89
C GLN A 150 -2.12 11.77 -3.58
N VAL A 151 -2.44 10.53 -3.20
CA VAL A 151 -3.08 10.25 -1.91
C VAL A 151 -2.20 10.68 -0.75
N LEU A 152 -0.90 10.37 -0.79
CA LEU A 152 0.06 10.82 0.24
C LEU A 152 0.07 12.35 0.38
N ARG A 153 0.12 13.07 -0.75
CA ARG A 153 0.11 14.54 -0.74
C ARG A 153 -1.20 15.09 -0.16
N LEU A 154 -2.34 14.55 -0.60
CA LEU A 154 -3.66 15.01 -0.16
C LEU A 154 -3.91 14.71 1.33
N SER A 155 -3.30 13.66 1.87
CA SER A 155 -3.36 13.36 3.31
C SER A 155 -2.36 14.18 4.15
N GLY A 156 -1.58 15.08 3.55
CA GLY A 156 -0.60 15.89 4.28
C GLY A 156 0.75 15.20 4.54
N VAL A 157 1.06 14.08 3.88
CA VAL A 157 2.40 13.47 3.97
C VAL A 157 3.37 14.23 3.07
N ASP A 158 4.55 14.57 3.59
CA ASP A 158 5.60 15.20 2.80
C ASP A 158 6.11 14.27 1.69
N THR A 159 5.72 14.57 0.45
CA THR A 159 6.10 13.79 -0.74
C THR A 159 7.46 14.18 -1.36
N VAL A 160 8.10 15.22 -0.84
CA VAL A 160 9.50 15.56 -1.13
C VAL A 160 10.38 14.54 -0.40
N ARG A 161 10.13 14.30 0.89
CA ARG A 161 10.79 13.27 1.69
C ARG A 161 10.34 11.85 1.35
N PHE A 162 9.03 11.60 1.27
CA PHE A 162 8.49 10.26 1.10
C PHE A 162 7.96 10.00 -0.32
N LYS A 163 8.47 8.93 -0.95
CA LYS A 163 8.02 8.52 -2.28
C LYS A 163 7.01 7.38 -2.19
N ALA A 164 6.26 7.11 -3.26
CA ALA A 164 5.23 6.06 -3.30
C ALA A 164 5.68 4.66 -2.82
N HIS A 165 6.97 4.31 -2.94
CA HIS A 165 7.48 3.03 -2.45
C HIS A 165 7.61 2.96 -0.91
N SER A 166 7.63 4.11 -0.22
CA SER A 166 7.69 4.17 1.25
C SER A 166 6.44 3.61 1.90
N THR A 167 5.30 3.55 1.19
CA THR A 167 4.04 2.98 1.68
C THR A 167 4.19 1.57 2.22
N ARG A 168 5.04 0.75 1.59
CA ARG A 168 5.33 -0.61 2.08
C ARG A 168 6.04 -0.60 3.43
N ALA A 169 7.06 0.24 3.58
CA ALA A 169 7.78 0.39 4.85
C ALA A 169 6.86 0.95 5.94
N ALA A 170 6.02 1.94 5.61
CA ALA A 170 5.06 2.53 6.52
C ALA A 170 4.04 1.50 7.04
N ALA A 171 3.43 0.74 6.13
CA ALA A 171 2.44 -0.29 6.46
C ALA A 171 3.03 -1.38 7.36
N THR A 172 4.20 -1.91 7.00
CA THR A 172 4.85 -3.00 7.75
C THR A 172 5.43 -2.52 9.08
N SER A 173 5.93 -1.29 9.16
CA SER A 173 6.36 -0.68 10.43
C SER A 173 5.17 -0.41 11.36
N LEU A 174 4.01 -0.01 10.84
CA LEU A 174 2.80 0.12 11.66
C LEU A 174 2.28 -1.24 12.16
N ALA A 175 2.38 -2.29 11.35
CA ALA A 175 2.02 -3.64 11.79
C ALA A 175 2.93 -4.11 12.95
N ASP A 176 4.24 -3.89 12.83
CA ASP A 176 5.23 -4.19 13.89
C ASP A 176 4.98 -3.34 15.15
N PHE A 177 4.70 -2.03 14.99
CA PHE A 177 4.33 -1.14 16.08
C PHE A 177 3.05 -1.59 16.81
N ARG A 178 2.11 -2.21 16.09
CA ARG A 178 0.88 -2.80 16.66
C ARG A 178 1.05 -4.25 17.10
N HIS A 179 2.29 -4.71 17.29
CA HIS A 179 2.63 -6.04 17.78
C HIS A 179 2.05 -7.20 16.95
N VAL A 180 1.84 -7.00 15.65
CA VAL A 180 1.49 -8.11 14.75
C VAL A 180 2.69 -9.08 14.73
N PRO A 181 2.47 -10.40 14.91
CA PRO A 181 3.57 -11.36 14.94
C PRO A 181 4.45 -11.27 13.69
N MET A 182 5.77 -11.31 13.90
CA MET A 182 6.76 -11.13 12.83
C MET A 182 6.52 -12.08 11.64
N ASP A 183 6.24 -13.35 11.91
CA ASP A 183 5.96 -14.35 10.87
C ASP A 183 4.73 -13.99 10.03
N THR A 184 3.73 -13.35 10.65
CA THR A 184 2.55 -12.85 9.93
C THR A 184 2.94 -11.67 9.03
N ILE A 185 3.74 -10.72 9.52
CA ILE A 185 4.24 -9.59 8.72
C ILE A 185 5.06 -10.08 7.53
N LEU A 186 6.00 -11.01 7.76
CA LEU A 186 6.85 -11.60 6.74
C LEU A 186 6.03 -12.33 5.68
N LYS A 187 5.06 -13.15 6.10
CA LYS A 187 4.15 -13.87 5.21
C LYS A 187 3.31 -12.94 4.34
N PHE A 188 2.70 -11.90 4.92
CA PHE A 188 1.86 -10.95 4.17
C PHE A 188 2.67 -10.05 3.23
N ALA A 189 3.84 -9.59 3.67
CA ALA A 189 4.73 -8.77 2.85
C ALA A 189 5.48 -9.59 1.79
N GLY A 190 5.58 -10.92 1.93
CA GLY A 190 6.33 -11.80 1.03
C GLY A 190 7.84 -11.70 1.26
N TRP A 191 8.27 -11.68 2.51
CA TRP A 191 9.67 -11.76 2.92
C TRP A 191 9.97 -13.11 3.57
N LYS A 192 11.16 -13.67 3.30
CA LYS A 192 11.63 -14.92 3.91
C LYS A 192 12.31 -14.71 5.25
N SER A 193 12.90 -13.54 5.47
CA SER A 193 13.74 -13.29 6.64
C SER A 193 13.36 -12.00 7.35
N SER A 194 13.28 -12.09 8.68
CA SER A 194 13.18 -10.97 9.60
C SER A 194 14.34 -9.98 9.44
N SER A 195 15.54 -10.44 9.08
CA SER A 195 16.69 -9.57 8.83
C SER A 195 16.47 -8.62 7.66
N THR A 196 15.76 -9.06 6.62
CA THR A 196 15.39 -8.20 5.48
C THR A 196 14.39 -7.14 5.92
N PHE A 197 13.41 -7.52 6.74
CA PHE A 197 12.46 -6.56 7.30
C PHE A 197 13.18 -5.54 8.18
N ALA A 198 13.95 -5.99 9.17
CA ALA A 198 14.68 -5.15 10.11
C ALA A 198 15.61 -4.15 9.39
N ARG A 199 16.42 -4.62 8.44
CA ARG A 199 17.41 -3.79 7.76
C ARG A 199 16.78 -2.76 6.82
N TYR A 200 15.75 -3.14 6.04
CA TYR A 200 15.30 -2.31 4.92
C TYR A 200 13.93 -1.64 5.11
N TYR A 201 13.09 -2.14 6.02
CA TYR A 201 11.67 -1.77 6.06
C TYR A 201 11.17 -1.38 7.46
N LYS A 202 11.68 -2.00 8.52
CA LYS A 202 11.41 -1.59 9.90
C LYS A 202 12.05 -0.23 10.12
N ARG A 203 11.21 0.79 10.23
CA ARG A 203 11.62 2.17 10.48
C ARG A 203 10.75 2.75 11.60
N PRO A 204 11.30 3.60 12.47
CA PRO A 204 10.48 4.32 13.43
C PRO A 204 9.40 5.11 12.68
N LEU A 205 8.15 4.95 13.12
CA LEU A 205 7.05 5.77 12.63
C LEU A 205 7.30 7.20 13.07
N MET A 206 7.14 8.14 12.15
CA MET A 206 7.02 9.55 12.46
C MET A 206 5.74 9.74 13.25
N ALA A 207 5.88 9.74 14.55
CA ALA A 207 5.02 10.45 15.47
C ALA A 207 5.79 11.66 16.00
N ASP A 208 5.18 12.45 16.87
CA ASP A 208 5.89 13.32 17.80
C ASP A 208 6.85 12.48 18.67
N SER A 209 7.92 11.91 18.10
CA SER A 209 8.89 11.08 18.83
C SER A 209 9.53 11.87 19.95
N GLU A 210 9.63 13.20 19.78
CA GLU A 210 9.99 14.15 20.83
C GLU A 210 8.90 14.22 21.91
N SER A 211 7.62 14.45 21.58
CA SER A 211 6.59 14.54 22.62
C SER A 211 6.35 13.21 23.33
N ARG A 212 6.55 12.06 22.67
CA ARG A 212 6.46 10.73 23.31
C ARG A 212 7.66 10.40 24.18
N PHE A 213 8.87 10.78 23.80
CA PHE A 213 10.03 10.66 24.69
C PHE A 213 9.81 11.53 25.92
N CYS A 214 9.39 12.79 25.74
CA CYS A 214 9.03 13.67 26.84
C CYS A 214 7.93 13.07 27.70
N HIS A 215 6.82 12.59 27.12
CA HIS A 215 5.75 11.98 27.90
C HIS A 215 6.20 10.72 28.64
N ALA A 216 6.93 9.80 27.99
CA ALA A 216 7.37 8.56 28.63
C ALA A 216 8.39 8.78 29.74
N VAL A 217 9.26 9.79 29.62
CA VAL A 217 10.25 10.17 30.65
C VAL A 217 9.59 10.97 31.79
N LEU A 218 8.57 11.78 31.48
CA LEU A 218 7.93 12.67 32.46
C LEU A 218 6.69 12.05 33.13
N THR A 219 6.12 10.96 32.62
CA THR A 219 5.09 10.22 33.35
C THR A 219 5.73 9.42 34.49
N SER A 220 5.66 9.98 35.70
CA SER A 220 5.88 9.23 36.93
C SER A 220 4.76 8.20 37.09
N THR A 221 5.09 6.91 36.99
CA THR A 221 4.20 5.82 37.37
C THR A 221 3.85 5.97 38.85
N ARG A 222 2.58 6.29 39.14
CA ARG A 222 1.94 5.99 40.42
C ARG A 222 1.08 4.74 40.26
#